data_AF-A0A957IAS1-F1
#
_entry.id   AF-A0A957IAS1-F1
#
_cell.length_a   1.000
_cell.length_b   1.000
_cell.length_c   1.000
_cell.angle_alpha   90.00
_cell.angle_beta   90.00
_cell.angle_gamma   90.00
#
_symmetry.space_group_name_H-M   'P 1'
#
loop_
_entity.id
_entity.type
_entity.pdbx_description
1 polymer ?
#
loop_
_entity_poly.entity_id
_entity_poly.type
_entity_poly.pdbx_seq_one_letter_code
_entity_poly.pdbx_strand_id
1 'polypeptide(L)'
;MRSLGIELLVVVIFFLIGAFAAAYFRKWPHSSPLESLQLIANDRLGWTAQAIMFPLAFLATAVLFLLLARQLPETWPRRLGMGAAVLFSAGLLFWLPLSLSRIRYWPIAVELLQNYDPARPVDVNFGGSTFWQHTISVLLGIGLMGAALALSSTLPILGWILSGLAAVSLLVGKFIWHDWPPFM
;
A
#
# COMPACT_ATOMS: atom_id res chain seq x y z
N MET A 1 -10.96 -26.00 -1.00
CA MET A 1 -11.81 -24.78 -1.03
C MET A 1 -11.90 -24.07 0.32
N ARG A 2 -12.19 -24.75 1.45
CA ARG A 2 -12.20 -24.09 2.77
C ARG A 2 -10.86 -23.44 3.18
N SER A 3 -9.71 -24.07 2.90
CA SER A 3 -8.38 -23.49 3.18
C SER A 3 -8.11 -22.21 2.39
N LEU A 4 -8.36 -22.24 1.08
CA LEU A 4 -8.25 -21.12 0.15
C LEU A 4 -9.05 -19.89 0.60
N GLY A 5 -10.28 -20.09 1.09
CA GLY A 5 -11.11 -19.00 1.61
C GLY A 5 -10.52 -18.36 2.88
N ILE A 6 -9.91 -19.17 3.76
CA ILE A 6 -9.25 -18.68 4.97
C ILE A 6 -7.96 -17.94 4.63
N GLU A 7 -7.12 -18.49 3.74
CA GLU A 7 -5.89 -17.84 3.28
C GLU A 7 -6.19 -16.46 2.66
N LEU A 8 -7.27 -16.37 1.88
CA LEU A 8 -7.67 -15.13 1.23
C LEU A 8 -8.30 -14.13 2.21
N LEU A 9 -9.05 -14.61 3.22
CA LEU A 9 -9.50 -13.77 4.34
C LEU A 9 -8.30 -13.18 5.09
N VAL A 10 -7.27 -14.00 5.34
CA VAL A 10 -6.03 -13.56 5.99
C VAL A 10 -5.31 -12.51 5.14
N VAL A 11 -5.21 -12.70 3.81
CA VAL A 11 -4.68 -11.68 2.90
C VAL A 11 -5.44 -10.37 3.03
N VAL A 12 -6.77 -10.42 2.98
CA VAL A 12 -7.63 -9.23 3.07
C VAL A 12 -7.43 -8.54 4.41
N ILE A 13 -7.35 -9.27 5.52
CA ILE A 13 -7.10 -8.70 6.84
C ILE A 13 -5.75 -7.96 6.87
N PHE A 14 -4.65 -8.60 6.43
CA PHE A 14 -3.34 -7.94 6.41
C PHE A 14 -3.30 -6.73 5.49
N PHE A 15 -3.91 -6.83 4.32
CA PHE A 15 -4.02 -5.72 3.38
C PHE A 15 -4.84 -4.57 3.97
N LEU A 16 -5.96 -4.86 4.63
CA LEU A 16 -6.79 -3.87 5.30
C LEU A 16 -6.03 -3.21 6.46
N ILE A 17 -5.28 -3.97 7.27
CA ILE A 17 -4.44 -3.41 8.34
C ILE A 17 -3.43 -2.42 7.74
N GLY A 18 -2.78 -2.77 6.63
CA GLY A 18 -1.95 -1.85 5.86
C GLY A 18 -2.75 -0.62 5.42
N ALA A 19 -3.80 -0.79 4.63
CA ALA A 19 -4.59 0.32 4.09
C ALA A 19 -5.14 1.26 5.18
N PHE A 20 -5.60 0.73 6.33
CA PHE A 20 -6.07 1.50 7.48
C PHE A 20 -4.94 2.21 8.22
N ALA A 21 -3.76 1.60 8.33
CA ALA A 21 -2.59 2.31 8.82
C ALA A 21 -2.32 3.53 7.91
N ALA A 22 -2.25 3.40 6.58
CA ALA A 22 -2.04 4.58 5.73
C ALA A 22 -3.18 5.61 5.87
N ALA A 23 -4.40 5.15 6.16
CA ALA A 23 -5.53 6.02 6.41
C ALA A 23 -5.45 6.79 7.74
N TYR A 24 -4.89 6.20 8.80
CA TYR A 24 -4.82 6.78 10.14
C TYR A 24 -4.13 8.14 10.17
N PHE A 25 -3.09 8.33 9.34
CA PHE A 25 -2.43 9.63 9.28
C PHE A 25 -3.10 10.61 8.33
N ARG A 26 -4.03 10.21 7.44
CA ARG A 26 -4.70 11.14 6.51
C ARG A 26 -5.19 12.39 7.24
N LYS A 27 -4.67 13.56 6.89
CA LYS A 27 -5.44 14.80 7.03
C LYS A 27 -5.95 15.21 5.66
N TRP A 28 -7.27 15.35 5.61
CA TRP A 28 -8.01 15.99 4.54
C TRP A 28 -8.85 17.08 5.20
N PRO A 29 -8.79 18.36 4.78
CA PRO A 29 -8.05 18.92 3.66
C PRO A 29 -6.59 19.32 4.03
N HIS A 30 -5.86 19.91 3.07
CA HIS A 30 -4.46 20.36 3.17
C HIS A 30 -4.16 20.99 4.55
N SER A 31 -3.45 20.26 5.41
CA SER A 31 -2.94 20.80 6.66
C SER A 31 -1.82 21.79 6.37
N SER A 32 -1.77 22.91 7.08
CA SER A 32 -0.62 23.82 7.00
C SER A 32 0.68 23.06 7.30
N PRO A 33 1.83 23.43 6.71
CA PRO A 33 3.11 22.77 6.97
C PRO A 33 3.42 22.61 8.46
N LEU A 34 3.03 23.60 9.27
CA LEU A 34 3.14 23.57 10.73
C LEU A 34 2.32 22.43 11.36
N GLU A 35 1.07 22.25 10.95
CA GLU A 35 0.23 21.15 11.45
C GLU A 35 0.77 19.77 11.06
N SER A 36 1.33 19.63 9.85
CA SER A 36 1.95 18.38 9.41
C SER A 36 3.18 18.05 10.24
N LEU A 37 4.03 19.05 10.52
CA LEU A 37 5.20 18.90 11.39
C LEU A 37 4.78 18.51 12.83
N GLN A 38 3.74 19.15 13.38
CA GLN A 38 3.22 18.83 14.71
C GLN A 38 2.71 17.40 14.80
N LEU A 39 1.97 16.91 13.80
CA LEU A 39 1.47 15.54 13.77
C LEU A 39 2.61 14.52 13.76
N ILE A 40 3.62 14.72 12.92
CA ILE A 40 4.78 13.83 12.83
C ILE A 40 5.55 13.87 14.16
N ALA A 41 5.81 15.06 14.70
CA ALA A 41 6.58 15.23 15.94
C ALA A 41 5.88 14.58 17.16
N ASN A 42 4.54 14.72 17.25
CA ASN A 42 3.76 14.27 18.39
C ASN A 42 3.45 12.76 18.41
N ASP A 43 3.52 12.05 17.28
CA ASP A 43 3.21 10.61 17.20
C ASP A 43 4.36 9.76 16.65
N ARG A 44 5.47 9.73 17.39
CA ARG A 44 6.64 8.90 17.05
C ARG A 44 6.30 7.41 16.92
N LEU A 45 5.47 6.90 17.84
CA LEU A 45 5.15 5.48 17.91
C LEU A 45 4.29 5.06 16.72
N GLY A 46 3.22 5.80 16.41
CA GLY A 46 2.40 5.52 15.24
C GLY A 46 3.19 5.63 13.94
N TRP A 47 4.08 6.63 13.82
CA TRP A 47 4.91 6.80 12.64
C TRP A 47 5.89 5.65 12.41
N THR A 48 6.55 5.20 13.49
CA THR A 48 7.49 4.07 13.47
C THR A 48 6.74 2.75 13.23
N ALA A 49 5.60 2.55 13.90
CA ALA A 49 4.78 1.35 13.74
C ALA A 49 4.33 1.21 12.29
N GLN A 50 3.93 2.28 11.61
CA GLN A 50 3.57 2.20 10.19
C GLN A 50 4.74 1.89 9.28
N ALA A 51 5.89 2.51 9.51
CA ALA A 51 7.08 2.26 8.71
C ALA A 51 7.46 0.76 8.73
N ILE A 52 7.11 0.04 9.80
CA ILE A 52 7.38 -1.40 9.97
C ILE A 52 6.20 -2.27 9.51
N MET A 53 4.98 -1.96 9.96
CA MET A 53 3.79 -2.79 9.72
C MET A 53 3.41 -2.85 8.24
N PHE A 54 3.61 -1.75 7.49
CA PHE A 54 3.34 -1.74 6.04
C PHE A 54 4.18 -2.75 5.27
N PRO A 55 5.53 -2.68 5.32
CA PRO A 55 6.38 -3.65 4.66
C PRO A 55 6.05 -5.10 5.05
N LEU A 56 5.77 -5.35 6.33
CA LEU A 56 5.43 -6.68 6.81
C LEU A 56 4.11 -7.19 6.23
N ALA A 57 3.08 -6.34 6.19
CA ALA A 57 1.80 -6.69 5.57
C ALA A 57 1.97 -7.00 4.08
N PHE A 58 2.74 -6.20 3.34
CA PHE A 58 3.01 -6.45 1.92
C PHE A 58 3.80 -7.73 1.68
N LEU A 59 4.81 -8.00 2.51
CA LEU A 59 5.57 -9.24 2.44
C LEU A 59 4.67 -10.45 2.71
N ALA A 60 3.83 -10.38 3.75
CA ALA A 60 2.86 -11.42 4.05
C ALA A 60 1.90 -11.66 2.88
N THR A 61 1.36 -10.60 2.28
CA THR A 61 0.48 -10.72 1.10
C THR A 61 1.21 -11.33 -0.09
N ALA A 62 2.46 -10.95 -0.36
CA ALA A 62 3.25 -11.53 -1.46
C ALA A 62 3.46 -13.04 -1.28
N VAL A 63 3.80 -13.47 -0.06
CA VAL A 63 3.95 -14.89 0.28
C VAL A 63 2.63 -15.64 0.13
N LEU A 64 1.53 -15.08 0.65
CA LEU A 64 0.21 -15.69 0.52
C LEU A 64 -0.23 -15.80 -0.94
N PHE A 65 0.04 -14.79 -1.76
CA PHE A 65 -0.22 -14.86 -3.20
C PHE A 65 0.59 -15.96 -3.89
N LEU A 66 1.85 -16.15 -3.49
CA LEU A 66 2.66 -17.25 -4.00
C LEU A 66 2.11 -18.61 -3.59
N LEU A 67 1.66 -18.76 -2.33
CA LEU A 67 1.04 -19.99 -1.83
C LEU A 67 -0.28 -20.28 -2.56
N LEU A 68 -1.14 -19.28 -2.72
CA LEU A 68 -2.39 -19.38 -3.47
C LEU A 68 -2.14 -19.77 -4.93
N ALA A 69 -1.18 -19.12 -5.59
CA ALA A 69 -0.83 -19.41 -6.98
C ALA A 69 -0.41 -20.88 -7.18
N ARG A 70 0.34 -21.45 -6.24
CA ARG A 70 0.75 -22.87 -6.28
C ARG A 70 -0.42 -23.84 -6.21
N GLN A 71 -1.53 -23.45 -5.58
CA GLN A 71 -2.74 -24.27 -5.48
C GLN A 71 -3.61 -24.19 -6.75
N LEU A 72 -3.35 -23.23 -7.65
CA LEU A 72 -4.09 -23.10 -8.90
C LEU A 72 -3.67 -24.17 -9.93
N PRO A 73 -4.55 -24.52 -10.89
CA PRO A 73 -4.24 -25.44 -11.98
C PRO A 73 -2.97 -25.02 -12.73
N GLU A 74 -2.20 -26.00 -13.24
CA GLU A 74 -0.92 -25.80 -13.94
C GLU A 74 -1.09 -25.27 -15.36
N THR A 75 -1.79 -24.15 -15.47
CA THR A 75 -2.14 -23.47 -16.72
C THR A 75 -1.97 -21.96 -16.55
N TRP A 76 -2.55 -21.17 -17.44
CA TRP A 76 -2.48 -19.71 -17.42
C TRP A 76 -2.82 -19.05 -16.06
N PRO A 77 -3.84 -19.49 -15.29
CA PRO A 77 -4.17 -18.90 -13.99
C PRO A 77 -3.04 -18.96 -12.96
N ARG A 78 -2.27 -20.05 -12.90
CA ARG A 78 -1.10 -20.14 -12.00
C ARG A 78 -0.06 -19.08 -12.34
N ARG A 79 0.20 -18.84 -13.63
CA ARG A 79 1.15 -17.80 -14.08
C ARG A 79 0.69 -16.40 -13.69
N LEU A 80 -0.61 -16.12 -13.82
CA LEU A 80 -1.21 -14.85 -13.35
C LEU A 80 -1.03 -14.67 -11.84
N GLY A 81 -1.31 -15.72 -11.05
CA GLY A 81 -1.10 -15.69 -9.60
C GLY A 81 0.37 -15.50 -9.20
N MET A 82 1.31 -16.13 -9.92
CA MET A 82 2.74 -15.91 -9.70
C MET A 82 3.15 -14.47 -10.07
N GLY A 83 2.64 -13.94 -11.18
CA GLY A 83 2.85 -12.54 -11.57
C GLY A 83 2.33 -11.57 -10.51
N ALA A 84 1.18 -11.86 -9.90
CA ALA A 84 0.64 -11.07 -8.79
C ALA A 84 1.59 -11.04 -7.59
N ALA A 85 2.17 -12.18 -7.21
CA ALA A 85 3.15 -12.26 -6.11
C ALA A 85 4.42 -11.45 -6.41
N VAL A 86 4.90 -11.48 -7.66
CA VAL A 86 6.04 -10.67 -8.11
C VAL A 86 5.71 -9.18 -8.04
N LEU A 87 4.53 -8.77 -8.50
CA LEU A 87 4.10 -7.37 -8.44
C LEU A 87 3.92 -6.86 -7.01
N PHE A 88 3.44 -7.70 -6.10
CA PHE A 88 3.40 -7.33 -4.67
C PHE A 88 4.80 -7.19 -4.07
N SER A 89 5.73 -8.05 -4.47
CA SER A 89 7.14 -7.95 -4.07
C SER A 89 7.79 -6.68 -4.61
N ALA A 90 7.53 -6.32 -5.86
CA ALA A 90 7.97 -5.05 -6.44
C ALA A 90 7.34 -3.85 -5.73
N GLY A 91 6.04 -3.92 -5.42
CA GLY A 91 5.33 -2.92 -4.62
C GLY A 91 5.98 -2.71 -3.26
N LEU A 92 6.34 -3.79 -2.56
CA LEU A 92 7.10 -3.75 -1.32
C LEU A 92 8.43 -3.00 -1.51
N LEU A 93 9.21 -3.33 -2.55
CA LEU A 93 10.49 -2.67 -2.83
C LEU A 93 10.33 -1.16 -3.08
N PHE A 94 9.27 -0.73 -3.78
CA PHE A 94 8.97 0.69 -3.97
C PHE A 94 8.55 1.39 -2.66
N TRP A 95 7.99 0.64 -1.71
CA TRP A 95 7.57 1.18 -0.41
C TRP A 95 8.72 1.29 0.60
N LEU A 96 9.72 0.41 0.54
CA LEU A 96 10.83 0.40 1.51
C LEU A 96 11.54 1.77 1.65
N PRO A 97 11.87 2.50 0.56
CA PRO A 97 12.41 3.85 0.68
C PRO A 97 11.50 4.79 1.47
N LEU A 98 10.17 4.70 1.28
CA LEU A 98 9.20 5.52 1.98
C LEU A 98 9.20 5.18 3.48
N SER A 99 9.16 3.90 3.84
CA SER A 99 9.28 3.44 5.23
C SER A 99 10.57 3.92 5.91
N LEU A 100 11.72 3.79 5.23
CA LEU A 100 13.00 4.25 5.77
C LEU A 100 13.01 5.77 5.97
N SER A 101 12.47 6.49 5.00
CA SER A 101 12.40 7.94 5.05
C SER A 101 11.49 8.39 6.19
N ARG A 102 10.35 7.72 6.43
CA ARG A 102 9.49 7.98 7.59
C ARG A 102 10.25 7.88 8.92
N ILE A 103 11.05 6.83 9.13
CA ILE A 103 11.87 6.68 10.35
C ILE A 103 12.86 7.85 10.50
N ARG A 104 13.44 8.32 9.39
CA ARG A 104 14.39 9.45 9.37
C ARG A 104 13.72 10.82 9.51
N TYR A 105 12.46 10.97 9.10
CA TYR A 105 11.79 12.27 9.11
C TYR A 105 11.23 12.67 10.46
N TRP A 106 11.01 11.75 11.39
CA TRP A 106 10.61 12.12 12.75
C TRP A 106 11.57 13.14 13.41
N PRO A 107 12.90 12.89 13.51
CA PRO A 107 13.81 13.87 14.13
C PRO A 107 13.91 15.17 13.32
N ILE A 108 13.85 15.08 11.99
CA ILE A 108 13.88 16.25 11.10
C ILE A 108 12.63 17.11 11.32
N ALA A 109 11.45 16.50 11.46
CA ALA A 109 10.22 17.23 11.72
C ALA A 109 10.23 17.94 13.08
N VAL A 110 10.82 17.32 14.11
CA VAL A 110 11.02 17.95 15.42
C VAL A 110 11.95 19.16 15.32
N GLU A 111 13.06 19.05 14.58
CA GLU A 111 14.01 20.16 14.37
C GLU A 111 13.40 21.31 13.55
N LEU A 112 12.68 21.00 12.49
CA LEU A 112 11.99 21.99 11.66
C LEU A 112 10.85 22.69 12.41
N LEU A 113 10.16 21.97 13.31
CA LEU A 113 9.14 22.55 14.16
C LEU A 113 9.74 23.55 15.17
N GLN A 114 10.93 23.26 15.71
CA GLN A 114 11.64 24.15 16.62
C GLN A 114 12.15 25.42 15.93
N ASN A 115 12.47 25.33 14.64
CA ASN A 115 13.01 26.44 13.83
C ASN A 115 12.01 26.96 12.79
N TYR A 116 10.70 26.74 13.00
CA TYR A 116 9.69 27.04 11.99
C TYR A 116 9.60 28.55 11.70
N ASP A 117 9.90 28.92 10.45
CA ASP A 117 9.74 30.29 9.93
C ASP A 117 8.55 30.34 8.96
N PRO A 118 7.44 31.04 9.30
CA PRO A 118 6.29 31.20 8.41
C PRO A 118 6.62 31.84 7.06
N ALA A 119 7.70 32.62 6.97
CA ALA A 119 8.14 33.26 5.73
C ALA A 119 8.90 32.31 4.78
N ARG A 120 9.29 31.12 5.26
CA ARG A 120 9.98 30.07 4.49
C ARG A 120 9.33 28.71 4.75
N PRO A 121 8.14 28.46 4.19
CA PRO A 121 7.44 27.21 4.39
C PRO A 121 8.29 26.05 3.87
N VAL A 122 8.45 25.03 4.72
CA VAL A 122 9.19 23.81 4.35
C VAL A 122 8.25 22.92 3.56
N ASP A 123 8.72 22.45 2.41
CA ASP A 123 8.00 21.47 1.62
C ASP A 123 8.10 20.09 2.27
N VAL A 124 6.96 19.48 2.57
CA VAL A 124 6.86 18.18 3.27
C VAL A 124 6.50 17.06 2.28
N ASN A 125 6.83 17.25 0.99
CA ASN A 125 6.56 16.31 -0.10
C ASN A 125 7.67 15.27 -0.24
N PHE A 126 7.67 14.29 0.67
CA PHE A 126 8.62 13.18 0.71
C PHE A 126 8.29 11.91 -0.11
N GLY A 127 8.41 11.95 -1.44
CA GLY A 127 8.45 10.72 -2.25
C GLY A 127 7.16 10.33 -2.98
N GLY A 128 6.32 11.30 -3.35
CA GLY A 128 5.13 11.08 -4.17
C GLY A 128 5.32 10.20 -5.42
N SER A 129 6.47 10.27 -6.13
CA SER A 129 6.72 9.41 -7.30
C SER A 129 6.83 7.92 -6.96
N THR A 130 7.52 7.58 -5.86
CA THR A 130 7.69 6.19 -5.40
C THR A 130 6.37 5.61 -4.89
N PHE A 131 5.49 6.44 -4.32
CA PHE A 131 4.16 6.02 -3.92
C PHE A 131 3.29 5.58 -5.10
N TRP A 132 3.33 6.31 -6.21
CA TRP A 132 2.55 5.94 -7.39
C TRP A 132 3.04 4.65 -8.05
N GLN A 133 4.35 4.45 -8.11
CA GLN A 133 4.95 3.20 -8.59
C GLN A 133 4.51 2.01 -7.72
N HIS A 134 4.55 2.18 -6.40
CA HIS A 134 4.00 1.21 -5.45
C HIS A 134 2.52 0.92 -5.74
N THR A 135 1.69 1.97 -5.80
CA THR A 135 0.23 1.85 -5.96
C THR A 135 -0.14 1.12 -7.24
N ILE A 136 0.50 1.45 -8.37
CA ILE A 136 0.28 0.78 -9.65
C ILE A 136 0.65 -0.70 -9.54
N SER A 137 1.82 -1.02 -8.95
CA SER A 137 2.27 -2.40 -8.78
C SER A 137 1.30 -3.24 -7.96
N VAL A 138 0.80 -2.69 -6.85
CA VAL A 138 -0.16 -3.35 -5.97
C VAL A 138 -1.50 -3.57 -6.65
N LEU A 139 -2.05 -2.54 -7.32
CA LEU A 139 -3.33 -2.66 -8.01
C LEU A 139 -3.26 -3.65 -9.17
N LEU A 140 -2.19 -3.62 -9.97
CA LEU A 140 -1.96 -4.64 -11.00
C LEU A 140 -1.85 -6.04 -10.39
N GLY A 141 -1.15 -6.18 -9.25
CA GLY A 141 -1.06 -7.43 -8.52
C GLY A 141 -2.42 -7.96 -8.06
N ILE A 142 -3.27 -7.12 -7.49
CA ILE A 142 -4.65 -7.47 -7.11
C ILE A 142 -5.45 -7.86 -8.37
N GLY A 143 -5.30 -7.10 -9.46
CA GLY A 143 -5.93 -7.36 -10.74
C GLY A 143 -5.59 -8.75 -11.29
N LEU A 144 -4.30 -9.10 -11.28
CA LEU A 144 -3.80 -10.39 -11.74
C LEU A 144 -4.24 -11.55 -10.86
N MET A 145 -4.20 -11.40 -9.53
CA MET A 145 -4.68 -12.46 -8.62
C MET A 145 -6.19 -12.64 -8.73
N GLY A 146 -6.95 -11.54 -8.83
CA GLY A 146 -8.40 -11.58 -9.09
C GLY A 146 -8.72 -12.33 -10.38
N ALA A 147 -8.03 -11.99 -11.48
CA ALA A 147 -8.17 -12.70 -12.75
C ALA A 147 -7.78 -14.18 -12.64
N ALA A 148 -6.70 -14.50 -11.91
CA ALA A 148 -6.28 -15.88 -11.68
C ALA A 148 -7.37 -16.71 -11.00
N LEU A 149 -7.97 -16.17 -9.92
CA LEU A 149 -9.05 -16.82 -9.18
C LEU A 149 -10.35 -16.94 -9.99
N ALA A 150 -10.61 -15.96 -10.86
CA ALA A 150 -11.75 -15.96 -11.76
C ALA A 150 -11.64 -17.06 -12.81
N LEU A 151 -10.51 -17.10 -13.52
CA LEU A 151 -10.25 -18.01 -14.63
C LEU A 151 -9.98 -19.45 -14.19
N SER A 152 -9.56 -19.67 -12.94
CA SER A 152 -9.41 -21.01 -12.37
C SER A 152 -10.73 -21.60 -11.83
N SER A 153 -11.85 -20.87 -11.93
CA SER A 153 -13.15 -21.23 -11.35
C SER A 153 -13.12 -21.50 -9.84
N THR A 154 -12.08 -21.07 -9.13
CA THR A 154 -11.91 -21.35 -7.69
C THR A 154 -12.80 -20.43 -6.86
N LEU A 155 -12.79 -19.14 -7.15
CA LEU A 155 -13.64 -18.12 -6.51
C LEU A 155 -14.07 -17.09 -7.58
N PRO A 156 -14.93 -17.50 -8.54
CA PRO A 156 -15.12 -16.75 -9.78
C PRO A 156 -15.68 -15.33 -9.57
N ILE A 157 -16.72 -15.20 -8.74
CA ILE A 157 -17.37 -13.92 -8.46
C ILE A 157 -16.39 -12.97 -7.76
N LEU A 158 -15.71 -13.45 -6.72
CA LEU A 158 -14.75 -12.64 -5.98
C LEU A 158 -13.56 -12.22 -6.86
N GLY A 159 -13.06 -13.13 -7.70
CA GLY A 159 -11.98 -12.84 -8.63
C GLY A 159 -12.31 -11.71 -9.59
N TRP A 160 -13.52 -11.73 -10.18
CA TRP A 160 -14.00 -10.64 -11.04
C TRP A 160 -14.20 -9.33 -10.30
N ILE A 161 -14.74 -9.36 -9.08
CA ILE A 161 -14.90 -8.15 -8.25
C ILE A 161 -13.53 -7.53 -7.97
N LEU A 162 -12.55 -8.33 -7.51
CA LEU A 162 -11.20 -7.83 -7.21
C LEU A 162 -10.51 -7.27 -8.45
N SER A 163 -10.61 -7.98 -9.58
CA SER A 163 -10.01 -7.54 -10.84
C SER A 163 -10.65 -6.24 -11.35
N GLY A 164 -11.98 -6.15 -11.31
CA GLY A 164 -12.73 -4.95 -11.70
C GLY A 164 -12.43 -3.75 -10.80
N LEU A 165 -12.42 -3.93 -9.48
CA LEU A 165 -12.10 -2.86 -8.53
C LEU A 165 -10.66 -2.36 -8.71
N ALA A 166 -9.70 -3.26 -8.95
CA ALA A 166 -8.33 -2.89 -9.23
C ALA A 166 -8.21 -2.09 -10.54
N ALA A 167 -8.89 -2.52 -11.60
CA ALA A 167 -8.90 -1.81 -12.89
C ALA A 167 -9.53 -0.42 -12.78
N VAL A 168 -10.69 -0.31 -12.13
CA VAL A 168 -11.34 0.98 -11.86
C VAL A 168 -10.44 1.88 -11.01
N SER A 169 -9.80 1.32 -9.98
CA SER A 169 -8.87 2.06 -9.12
C SER A 169 -7.62 2.54 -9.87
N LEU A 170 -7.13 1.80 -10.86
CA LEU A 170 -6.02 2.26 -11.72
C LEU A 170 -6.46 3.41 -12.63
N LEU A 171 -7.66 3.33 -13.20
CA LEU A 171 -8.19 4.34 -14.12
C LEU A 171 -8.54 5.64 -13.41
N VAL A 172 -9.14 5.55 -12.24
CA VAL A 172 -9.70 6.70 -11.53
C VAL A 172 -8.78 7.18 -10.40
N GLY A 173 -7.89 6.31 -9.90
CA GLY A 173 -7.02 6.58 -8.76
C GLY A 173 -6.15 7.81 -8.96
N LYS A 174 -5.52 8.00 -10.13
CA LYS A 174 -4.70 9.20 -10.38
C LYS A 174 -5.49 10.52 -10.30
N PHE A 175 -6.79 10.49 -10.61
CA PHE A 175 -7.64 11.68 -10.61
C PHE A 175 -8.25 11.98 -9.23
N ILE A 176 -8.61 10.94 -8.47
CA ILE A 176 -9.23 11.11 -7.14
C ILE A 176 -8.16 11.19 -6.03
N TRP A 177 -7.05 10.50 -6.22
CA TRP A 177 -5.98 10.38 -5.23
C TRP A 177 -4.72 11.14 -5.64
N HIS A 178 -4.81 12.18 -6.48
CA HIS A 178 -3.66 12.99 -6.85
C HIS A 178 -2.83 13.44 -5.63
N ASP A 179 -3.51 13.77 -4.55
CA ASP A 179 -2.91 14.24 -3.28
C ASP A 179 -2.55 13.07 -2.33
N TRP A 180 -2.42 11.86 -2.88
CA TRP A 180 -2.02 10.67 -2.15
C TRP A 180 -0.54 10.33 -2.38
N PRO A 181 0.19 9.98 -1.31
CA PRO A 181 -0.27 9.88 0.07
C PRO A 181 -0.12 11.24 0.78
N PRO A 182 -0.97 11.59 1.75
CA PRO A 182 -1.05 12.95 2.28
C PRO A 182 0.15 13.44 3.13
N PHE A 183 1.25 12.67 3.19
CA PHE A 183 2.46 12.98 3.99
C PHE A 183 3.76 12.52 3.31
N MET A 184 3.77 12.56 1.97
CA MET A 184 4.93 12.32 1.12
C MET A 184 4.88 13.26 -0.08
#